data_AF-A0A5B7IDD5-F1
#
_entry.id   AF-A0A5B7IDD5-F1
#
_cell.length_a   1.000
_cell.length_b   1.000
_cell.length_c   1.000
_cell.angle_alpha   90.00
_cell.angle_beta   90.00
_cell.angle_gamma   90.00
#
_symmetry.space_group_name_H-M   'P 1'
#
loop_
_entity.id
_entity.type
_entity.pdbx_description
1 polymer ?
#
loop_
_entity_poly.entity_id
_entity_poly.type
_entity_poly.pdbx_seq_one_letter_code
_entity_poly.pdbx_strand_id
1 'polypeptide(L)' 'MRACWTNTWGYQKEERCDRVVHCPDASDELHCPCRELLRSEYLCDSYFDCPDFSDELGCGGESDV' A
#
# COMPACT_ATOMS: atom_id res chain seq x y z
N MET A 1 12.04 1.29 10.82
CA MET A 1 11.19 1.57 12.00
C MET A 1 10.37 2.84 11.82
N ARG A 2 9.09 2.67 11.45
CA ARG A 2 8.05 3.68 11.57
C ARG A 2 7.35 3.48 12.92
N ALA A 3 6.90 4.57 13.53
CA ALA A 3 6.15 4.49 14.78
C ALA A 3 4.68 4.18 14.49
N CYS A 4 4.10 3.35 15.35
CA CYS A 4 2.66 3.23 15.44
C CYS A 4 2.03 4.53 15.95
N TRP A 5 0.72 4.73 15.75
CA TRP A 5 0.04 5.94 16.24
C TRP A 5 0.17 6.09 17.75
N THR A 6 0.12 4.98 18.50
CA THR A 6 0.32 4.98 19.95
C THR A 6 1.79 5.15 20.40
N ASN A 7 2.73 5.36 19.46
CA ASN A 7 4.17 5.66 19.63
C ASN A 7 5.01 4.66 20.45
N THR A 8 4.40 3.65 21.07
CA THR A 8 5.09 2.66 21.94
C THR A 8 5.55 1.42 21.17
N TRP A 9 5.02 1.20 19.97
CA TRP A 9 5.34 0.08 19.07
C TRP A 9 5.82 0.64 17.72
N GLY A 10 6.65 -0.13 17.02
CA GLY A 10 7.16 0.26 15.72
C GLY A 10 7.21 -0.93 14.76
N TYR A 11 7.05 -0.64 13.48
CA TYR A 11 7.00 -1.59 12.39
C TYR A 11 7.99 -1.18 11.28
N GLN A 12 8.33 -2.11 10.40
CA GLN A 12 9.16 -1.87 9.22
C GLN A 12 8.36 -1.26 8.08
N LYS A 13 9.05 -0.74 7.07
CA LYS A 13 8.34 -0.14 5.94
C LYS A 13 7.56 -1.20 5.14
N GLU A 14 8.11 -2.42 5.10
CA GLU A 14 7.56 -3.58 4.41
C GLU A 14 6.38 -4.21 5.16
N GLU A 15 6.26 -3.92 6.46
CA GLU A 15 5.17 -4.34 7.35
C GLU A 15 3.99 -3.36 7.30
N ARG A 16 3.97 -2.43 6.33
CA ARG A 16 2.87 -1.49 6.13
C ARG A 16 1.95 -2.01 5.05
N CYS A 17 0.65 -2.05 5.33
CA CYS A 17 -0.36 -2.49 4.37
C CYS A 17 -0.09 -3.93 3.86
N ASP A 18 0.54 -4.77 4.69
CA ASP A 18 0.95 -6.14 4.34
C ASP A 18 -0.13 -7.19 4.68
N ARG A 19 -1.29 -6.73 5.15
CA ARG A 19 -2.45 -7.52 5.63
C ARG A 19 -2.17 -8.26 6.93
N VAL A 20 -1.09 -7.94 7.62
CA VAL A 20 -0.73 -8.47 8.93
C VAL A 20 -0.71 -7.32 9.91
N VAL A 21 -1.39 -7.48 11.04
CA VAL A 21 -1.42 -6.45 12.08
C VAL A 21 -0.16 -6.56 12.92
N HIS A 22 0.79 -5.65 12.73
CA HIS A 22 2.00 -5.50 13.54
C HIS A 22 1.83 -4.48 14.66
N CYS A 23 0.96 -3.47 14.45
CA CYS A 23 0.60 -2.53 15.51
C CYS A 23 -0.51 -3.07 16.43
N PRO A 24 -0.45 -2.81 17.76
CA PRO A 24 -1.54 -3.18 18.68
C PRO A 24 -2.86 -2.47 18.37
N ASP A 25 -2.80 -1.32 17.70
CA ASP A 25 -3.94 -0.50 17.26
C ASP A 25 -4.23 -0.63 15.75
N ALA A 26 -3.54 -1.53 15.05
CA ALA A 26 -3.62 -1.77 13.61
C ALA A 26 -3.32 -0.55 12.71
N SER A 27 -2.69 0.52 13.22
CA SER A 27 -2.39 1.72 12.40
C SER A 27 -1.47 1.47 11.21
N ASP A 28 -0.69 0.40 11.21
CA ASP A 28 0.11 -0.05 10.07
C ASP A 28 -0.76 -0.48 8.88
N GLU A 29 -1.96 -1.02 9.16
CA GLU A 29 -2.94 -1.50 8.18
C GLU A 29 -4.12 -0.53 7.96
N LEU A 30 -4.17 0.58 8.69
CA LEU A 30 -5.21 1.61 8.55
C LEU A 30 -4.77 2.73 7.59
N HIS A 31 -5.76 3.29 6.88
CA HIS A 31 -5.56 4.37 5.89
C HIS A 31 -4.52 4.02 4.81
N CYS A 32 -4.43 2.74 4.45
CA CYS A 32 -3.67 2.29 3.31
C CYS A 32 -4.35 2.77 2.02
N PRO A 33 -3.63 3.49 1.12
CA PRO A 33 -4.15 3.71 -0.22
C PRO A 33 -4.30 2.35 -0.91
N CYS A 34 -5.30 2.19 -1.77
CA CYS A 34 -5.55 0.93 -2.47
C CYS A 34 -4.29 0.44 -3.22
N ARG A 35 -3.54 1.38 -3.81
CA ARG A 35 -2.23 1.17 -4.41
C ARG A 35 -1.18 0.48 -3.51
N GLU A 36 -1.18 0.73 -2.20
CA GLU A 36 -0.23 0.09 -1.26
C GLU A 36 -0.66 -1.34 -0.86
N LEU A 37 -1.93 -1.70 -1.07
CA LEU A 37 -2.46 -3.04 -0.79
C LEU A 37 -2.25 -4.02 -1.94
N LEU A 38 -2.05 -3.47 -3.13
CA LEU A 38 -1.74 -4.21 -4.35
C LEU A 38 -0.26 -4.58 -4.39
N ARG A 39 0.01 -5.73 -5.00
CA ARG A 39 1.37 -6.11 -5.33
C ARG A 39 1.83 -5.27 -6.52
N SER A 40 3.14 -5.11 -6.66
CA SER A 40 3.73 -4.36 -7.78
C SER A 40 3.36 -4.87 -9.17
N GLU A 41 2.89 -6.13 -9.28
CA GLU A 41 2.40 -6.72 -10.54
C GLU A 41 1.02 -6.21 -10.97
N TYR A 42 0.22 -5.67 -10.04
CA TYR A 42 -1.10 -5.06 -10.26
C TYR A 42 -1.05 -3.53 -10.24
N LEU A 43 0.16 -2.97 -10.37
CA LEU A 43 0.36 -1.52 -10.45
C LEU A 43 0.83 -1.21 -11.87
N CYS A 44 0.08 -0.37 -12.58
CA CYS A 44 0.33 -0.04 -13.98
C CYS A 44 0.21 -1.26 -14.91
N ASP A 45 -0.78 -2.14 -14.67
CA ASP A 45 -0.96 -3.38 -15.43
C ASP A 45 -2.03 -3.28 -16.53
N SER A 46 -2.52 -2.06 -16.81
CA SER A 46 -3.64 -1.77 -17.71
C SER A 46 -5.00 -2.29 -17.25
N TYR A 47 -5.11 -2.76 -16.02
CA TYR A 47 -6.35 -3.16 -15.38
C TYR A 47 -6.64 -2.24 -14.18
N PHE A 48 -7.92 -1.96 -13.95
CA PHE A 48 -8.35 -1.18 -12.79
C PHE A 48 -8.69 -2.14 -11.65
N ASP A 49 -7.69 -2.51 -10.85
CA ASP A 49 -7.85 -3.29 -9.63
C ASP A 49 -8.37 -2.43 -8.47
N CYS A 50 -8.04 -1.14 -8.45
CA CYS A 50 -8.53 -0.21 -7.44
C CYS A 50 -9.84 0.50 -7.83
N PRO A 51 -10.80 0.66 -6.89
CA PRO A 51 -12.06 1.36 -7.16
C PRO A 51 -11.87 2.86 -7.42
N ASP A 52 -10.76 3.42 -6.94
CA ASP A 52 -10.35 4.81 -7.15
C ASP A 52 -9.29 4.97 -8.24
N PHE A 53 -9.06 3.94 -9.06
CA PHE A 53 -8.15 3.93 -10.21
C PHE A 53 -6.70 4.37 -9.91
N SER A 54 -6.30 4.44 -8.63
CA SER A 54 -5.00 4.98 -8.20
C SER A 54 -3.81 4.07 -8.49
N ASP A 55 -4.06 2.79 -8.72
CA ASP A 55 -3.15 1.78 -9.25
C ASP A 55 -2.59 2.15 -10.62
N GLU A 56 -3.44 2.74 -11.48
CA GLU A 56 -3.10 3.11 -12.86
C GLU A 56 -2.77 4.62 -13.03
N LEU A 57 -2.76 5.40 -11.95
CA LEU A 57 -2.41 6.82 -11.98
C LEU A 57 -0.92 7.07 -11.75
N GLY A 58 -0.34 7.93 -12.60
CA GLY A 58 1.06 8.35 -12.45
C GLY A 58 2.07 7.29 -12.87
N CYS A 59 1.64 6.32 -13.68
CA CYS A 59 2.50 5.40 -14.42
C CYS A 59 3.26 6.21 -15.49
N GLY A 60 4.46 6.67 -15.14
CA GLY A 60 5.30 7.48 -16.01
C GLY A 60 6.02 6.62 -17.04
N GLY A 61 5.42 6.42 -18.21
CA GLY A 61 6.11 5.92 -19.40
C GLY A 61 5.31 4.90 -20.21
N GLU A 62 5.00 5.29 -21.44
CA GLU A 62 4.46 4.47 -22.53
C GLU A 62 5.33 3.23 -22.83
N SER A 63 5.01 2.08 -22.27
CA SER A 63 5.36 0.80 -22.88
C SER A 63 4.55 -0.31 -22.24
N ASP A 64 3.48 -0.73 -22.90
CA ASP A 64 3.03 -2.13 -23.00
C ASP A 64 1.81 -2.21 -23.94
N VAL A 65 1.99 -1.83 -25.22
CA VAL A 65 1.24 -2.34 -26.39
C VAL A 65 2.19 -2.45 -27.58
#